data_AF-A0A3M5DKG3-F1
#
_entry.id   AF-A0A3M5DKG3-F1
#
_cell.length_a   1.000
_cell.length_b   1.000
_cell.length_c   1.000
_cell.angle_alpha   90.00
_cell.angle_beta   90.00
_cell.angle_gamma   90.00
#
_symmetry.space_group_name_H-M   'P 1'
#
loop_
_entity.id
_entity.type
_entity.pdbx_description
1 polymer ?
#
loop_
_entity_poly.entity_id
_entity_poly.type
_entity_poly.pdbx_seq_one_letter_code
_entity_poly.pdbx_strand_id
1 'polypeptide(L)' 'MPWSWCVTAALTFLPVGVTLMAVFVRLKPKTSLHGDARFANDRELRQFEYQGEYKNTSKARK' A
#
# COMPACT_ATOMS: atom_id res chain seq x y z
N MET A 1 -38.01 28.15 15.45
CA MET A 1 -36.75 27.57 15.99
C MET A 1 -35.97 26.90 14.86
N PRO A 2 -35.12 27.64 14.12
CA PRO A 2 -34.38 27.11 12.96
C PRO A 2 -33.45 25.94 13.32
N TRP A 3 -32.95 25.93 14.55
CA TRP A 3 -32.08 24.91 15.11
C TRP A 3 -32.64 23.48 15.05
N SER A 4 -33.96 23.32 15.23
CA SER A 4 -34.60 21.99 15.21
C SER A 4 -34.45 21.32 13.83
N TRP A 5 -34.54 22.11 12.76
CA TRP A 5 -34.40 21.61 11.39
C TRP A 5 -32.96 21.22 11.05
N CYS A 6 -31.98 21.95 11.58
CA CYS A 6 -30.58 21.60 11.43
C CYS A 6 -30.26 20.26 12.12
N VAL A 7 -30.83 20.01 13.30
CA VAL A 7 -30.63 18.76 14.05
C VAL A 7 -31.22 17.57 13.31
N THR A 8 -32.44 17.68 12.78
CA THR A 8 -33.06 16.61 12.00
C THR A 8 -32.35 16.37 10.67
N ALA A 9 -31.90 17.43 9.99
CA ALA A 9 -31.08 17.30 8.78
C ALA A 9 -29.75 16.61 9.07
N ALA A 10 -29.06 16.98 10.16
CA ALA A 10 -27.85 16.29 10.58
C ALA A 10 -28.14 14.81 10.86
N LEU A 11 -29.17 14.46 11.62
CA LEU A 11 -29.42 13.06 11.99
C LEU A 11 -29.76 12.16 10.79
N THR A 12 -30.41 12.72 9.76
CA THR A 12 -30.82 11.98 8.56
C THR A 12 -29.70 11.85 7.54
N PHE A 13 -28.91 12.91 7.32
CA PHE A 13 -27.87 12.92 6.29
C PHE A 13 -26.47 12.55 6.80
N LEU A 14 -26.20 12.66 8.10
CA LEU A 14 -24.89 12.34 8.68
C LEU A 14 -24.50 10.86 8.52
N PRO A 15 -25.39 9.86 8.72
CA PRO A 15 -25.04 8.45 8.48
C PRO A 15 -24.62 8.21 7.02
N VAL A 16 -25.32 8.84 6.08
CA VAL A 16 -25.03 8.75 4.63
C VAL A 16 -23.72 9.46 4.29
N GLY A 17 -23.48 10.64 4.87
CA GLY A 17 -22.23 11.38 4.68
C GLY A 17 -21.02 10.64 5.23
N VAL A 18 -21.13 10.03 6.41
CA VAL A 18 -20.06 9.24 7.04
C VAL A 18 -19.76 7.98 6.22
N THR A 19 -20.79 7.28 5.73
CA THR A 19 -20.59 6.09 4.90
C THR A 19 -19.95 6.42 3.56
N LEU A 20 -20.40 7.48 2.86
CA LEU A 20 -19.75 7.97 1.65
C LEU A 20 -18.28 8.35 1.89
N MET A 21 -18.00 9.12 2.94
CA MET A 21 -16.64 9.52 3.29
C MET A 21 -15.75 8.29 3.57
N ALA A 22 -16.25 7.30 4.29
CA ALA A 22 -15.51 6.06 4.57
C ALA A 22 -15.20 5.27 3.29
N VAL A 23 -16.15 5.22 2.34
CA VAL A 23 -15.96 4.58 1.03
C VAL A 23 -14.90 5.35 0.23
N PHE A 24 -15.00 6.67 0.10
CA PHE A 24 -14.02 7.48 -0.63
C PHE A 24 -12.60 7.40 -0.05
N VAL A 25 -12.47 7.36 1.29
CA VAL A 25 -11.17 7.20 1.94
C VAL A 25 -10.60 5.80 1.69
N ARG A 26 -11.44 4.75 1.63
CA ARG A 26 -11.01 3.37 1.33
C ARG A 26 -10.76 3.10 -0.16
N LEU A 27 -11.36 3.88 -1.06
CA LEU A 27 -11.13 3.77 -2.50
C LEU A 27 -9.76 4.30 -2.92
N LYS A 28 -9.03 5.01 -2.04
CA LYS A 28 -7.61 5.24 -2.28
C LYS A 28 -6.92 3.87 -2.31
N PRO A 29 -6.33 3.45 -3.44
CA PRO A 29 -5.69 2.14 -3.53
C PRO A 29 -4.54 2.13 -2.52
N LYS A 30 -4.74 1.45 -1.39
CA LYS A 30 -3.63 1.12 -0.50
C LYS A 30 -2.82 0.07 -1.24
N THR A 31 -1.68 0.54 -1.74
CA THR A 31 -0.52 -0.25 -2.16
C THR A 31 -0.73 -1.11 -3.41
N SER A 32 0.21 -1.00 -4.34
CA SER A 32 0.38 -1.93 -5.47
C SER A 32 0.22 -3.37 -4.98
N LEU A 33 -0.64 -4.16 -5.65
CA LEU A 33 -0.82 -5.60 -5.36
C LEU A 33 0.50 -6.38 -5.48
N HIS A 34 1.44 -5.84 -6.27
CA HIS A 34 2.77 -6.40 -6.49
C HIS A 34 3.88 -5.67 -5.72
N GLY A 35 3.53 -4.70 -4.86
CA GLY A 35 4.51 -3.83 -4.21
C GLY A 35 5.40 -3.11 -5.23
N ASP A 36 6.60 -2.75 -4.78
CA ASP A 36 7.68 -2.23 -5.63
C ASP A 36 8.35 -3.42 -6.33
N ALA A 37 7.69 -3.97 -7.36
CA ALA A 37 8.15 -5.12 -8.14
C ALA A 37 9.33 -4.74 -9.05
N ARG A 38 10.46 -4.39 -8.44
CA ARG A 38 11.73 -4.17 -9.14
C ARG A 38 12.61 -5.41 -9.02
N PHE A 39 13.39 -5.66 -10.07
CA PHE A 39 14.47 -6.64 -9.99
C PHE A 39 15.46 -6.21 -8.89
N ALA A 40 15.92 -7.19 -8.11
CA ALA A 40 16.89 -6.96 -7.06
C ALA A 40 18.22 -6.43 -7.64
N ASN A 41 18.81 -5.44 -6.98
CA ASN A 41 20.11 -4.89 -7.41
C ASN A 41 21.26 -5.86 -7.04
N ASP A 42 22.44 -5.68 -7.62
CA ASP A 42 23.60 -6.56 -7.39
C ASP A 42 23.93 -6.73 -5.89
N ARG A 43 23.74 -5.67 -5.08
CA ARG A 43 23.96 -5.73 -3.62
C ARG A 43 22.92 -6.60 -2.89
N GLU A 44 21.68 -6.56 -3.34
CA GLU A 44 20.57 -7.34 -2.79
C GLU A 44 20.71 -8.82 -3.22
N LEU A 45 21.18 -9.06 -4.44
CA LEU A 45 21.44 -10.39 -4.98
C LEU A 45 22.56 -11.14 -4.24
N ARG A 46 23.56 -10.44 -3.70
CA ARG A 46 24.70 -11.04 -2.96
C ARG A 46 24.27 -11.86 -1.75
N GLN A 47 23.12 -11.57 -1.14
CA GLN A 47 22.61 -12.34 0.01
C GLN A 47 22.13 -13.74 -0.41
N PHE A 48 21.68 -13.87 -1.66
CA PHE A 48 21.24 -15.14 -2.25
C PHE A 48 22.38 -15.85 -2.97
N GLU A 49 23.58 -15.28 -2.99
CA GLU A 49 24.74 -15.90 -3.60
C GLU A 49 25.18 -17.11 -2.77
N TYR A 50 25.24 -18.25 -3.45
CA TYR A 50 25.64 -19.52 -2.85
C TYR A 50 27.06 -19.43 -2.27
N GLN A 51 27.20 -19.73 -0.97
CA GLN A 51 28.48 -19.72 -0.24
C GLN A 51 29.06 -21.13 0.00
N GLY A 52 28.51 -22.17 -0.65
CA GLY A 52 29.04 -23.53 -0.51
C GLY A 52 30.27 -23.77 -1.40
N GLU A 53 30.66 -25.04 -1.48
CA GLU A 53 31.93 -25.48 -2.08
C GLU A 53 32.09 -25.11 -3.56
N TYR A 54 30.97 -25.01 -4.28
CA TYR A 54 30.93 -24.56 -5.67
C TYR A 54 30.55 -23.09 -5.76
N LYS A 55 31.48 -22.21 -5.39
CA LYS A 55 31.30 -20.76 -5.59
C LYS A 55 31.45 -20.40 -7.06
N ASN A 56 30.57 -19.55 -7.58
CA ASN A 56 30.61 -19.14 -8.99
C ASN A 56 31.83 -18.24 -9.26
N THR A 57 32.86 -18.81 -9.89
CA THR A 57 34.13 -18.11 -10.17
C THR A 57 34.06 -17.17 -11.38
N SER A 58 32.99 -17.22 -12.19
CA SER A 58 32.86 -16.40 -13.40
C SER A 58 32.68 -14.91 -13.09
N LYS A 59 32.23 -14.57 -11.88
CA LYS A 59 32.01 -13.20 -11.41
C LYS A 59 33.27 -12.52 -10.86
N ALA A 60 34.30 -13.28 -10.50
CA ALA A 60 35.56 -12.76 -9.94
C ALA A 60 36.54 -12.22 -11.01
N ARG A 61 36.24 -12.44 -12.30
CA ARG A 61 37.13 -12.15 -13.44
C ARG A 61 36.72 -10.88 -14.22
N LYS A 62 36.05 -9.93 -13.58
CA LYS A 62 35.65 -8.67 -14.21
C LYS A 62 36.42 -7.51 -13.63
#